data_AF-A0A6P2FYP3-F1
#
_entry.id   AF-A0A6P2FYP3-F1
#
_cell.length_a   1.000
_cell.length_b   1.000
_cell.length_c   1.000
_cell.angle_alpha   90.00
_cell.angle_beta   90.00
_cell.angle_gamma   90.00
#
_symmetry.space_group_name_H-M   'P 1'
#
loop_
_entity.id
_entity.type
_entity.pdbx_description
1 polymer ?
#
loop_
_entity_poly.entity_id
_entity_poly.type
_entity_poly.pdbx_seq_one_letter_code
_entity_poly.pdbx_strand_id
1 'polypeptide(L)'
;MLVATVQGSRLQAAKASKSQAPFLCPNCQETVILRQGTVRVAHFAHRSTIACAWTVGESQAHLQAKQAMADALRNSGYDAEPEVPLGAQRADVYAERDGERFVVELQHTPIDPREIERRTRGYVDMGLHVAWVSLVDIDYRCFLRPSDIPIPMRYSPRPFERWIEVFSFGQVPMFNPLLGGVLCGKLRAYRTSVPVSEWTERGGAQRSAGGYEKSSRRYADLFCEAYLPLECLQLERSWRSVELRVGGMSFPRGGLAKLTVRR
;
A
#
# COMPACT_ATOMS: atom_id res chain seq x y z
N MET A 1 -9.80 0.43 13.49
CA MET A 1 -8.95 1.62 13.72
C MET A 1 -8.02 1.34 14.89
N LEU A 2 -6.76 1.75 14.80
CA LEU A 2 -5.69 1.53 15.78
C LEU A 2 -5.61 2.61 16.85
N VAL A 3 -6.27 3.75 16.67
CA VAL A 3 -6.21 4.88 17.61
C VAL A 3 -7.60 5.33 18.06
N ALA A 4 -7.70 5.81 19.29
CA ALA A 4 -8.85 6.51 19.84
C ALA A 4 -8.38 7.74 20.64
N THR A 5 -9.30 8.59 21.08
CA THR A 5 -9.01 9.65 22.04
C THR A 5 -9.54 9.30 23.44
N VAL A 6 -8.74 9.62 24.46
CA VAL A 6 -9.09 9.51 25.88
C VAL A 6 -8.64 10.80 26.55
N GLN A 7 -9.57 11.50 27.23
CA GLN A 7 -9.27 12.78 27.92
C GLN A 7 -8.55 13.79 27.01
N GLY A 8 -8.95 13.88 25.73
CA GLY A 8 -8.34 14.77 24.74
C GLY A 8 -7.00 14.31 24.15
N SER A 9 -6.42 13.21 24.64
CA SER A 9 -5.15 12.66 24.14
C SER A 9 -5.36 11.45 23.25
N ARG A 10 -4.53 11.30 22.20
CA ARG A 10 -4.52 10.12 21.34
C ARG A 10 -3.96 8.92 22.08
N LEU A 11 -4.63 7.78 21.97
CA LEU A 11 -4.24 6.50 22.57
C LEU A 11 -4.28 5.39 21.51
N GLN A 12 -3.16 4.70 21.34
CA GLN A 12 -3.07 3.51 20.49
C GLN A 12 -3.68 2.30 21.18
N ALA A 13 -4.44 1.50 20.43
CA ALA A 13 -5.12 0.31 20.91
C ALA A 13 -4.15 -0.73 21.51
N ALA A 14 -2.92 -0.81 20.97
CA ALA A 14 -1.86 -1.68 21.49
C ALA A 14 -1.42 -1.32 22.92
N LYS A 15 -1.57 -0.05 23.33
CA LYS A 15 -1.21 0.46 24.66
C LYS A 15 -2.42 0.72 25.56
N ALA A 16 -3.64 0.49 25.07
CA ALA A 16 -4.87 0.80 25.79
C ALA A 16 -5.24 -0.30 26.78
N SER A 17 -5.82 0.08 27.92
CA SER A 17 -6.47 -0.82 28.87
C SER A 17 -7.96 -0.49 28.94
N LYS A 18 -8.83 -1.50 29.08
CA LYS A 18 -10.28 -1.32 29.22
C LYS A 18 -10.68 -0.37 30.36
N SER A 19 -9.84 -0.23 31.40
CA SER A 19 -10.06 0.71 32.50
C SER A 19 -9.94 2.18 32.11
N GLN A 20 -9.33 2.49 30.96
CA GLN A 20 -9.19 3.86 30.44
C GLN A 20 -10.41 4.33 29.63
N ALA A 21 -11.44 3.50 29.53
CA ALA A 21 -12.70 3.89 28.91
C ALA A 21 -13.33 5.09 29.66
N PRO A 22 -14.12 5.96 28.99
CA PRO A 22 -14.57 5.83 27.61
C PRO A 22 -13.50 6.20 26.56
N PHE A 23 -13.54 5.52 25.41
CA PHE A 23 -12.73 5.83 24.23
C PHE A 23 -13.61 6.51 23.18
N LEU A 24 -13.09 7.56 22.55
CA LEU A 24 -13.81 8.30 21.51
C LEU A 24 -13.10 8.15 20.15
N CYS A 25 -13.88 8.14 19.07
CA CYS A 25 -13.32 8.18 17.72
C CYS A 25 -12.69 9.55 17.46
N PRO A 26 -11.43 9.64 16.99
CA PRO A 26 -10.80 10.93 16.69
C PRO A 26 -11.54 11.74 15.62
N ASN A 27 -12.30 11.07 14.75
CA ASN A 27 -13.02 11.69 13.64
C ASN A 27 -14.42 12.18 14.02
N CYS A 28 -15.29 11.30 14.53
CA CYS A 28 -16.67 11.66 14.84
C CYS A 28 -16.94 11.90 16.33
N GLN A 29 -15.95 11.71 17.21
CA GLN A 29 -16.06 11.82 18.67
C GLN A 29 -17.06 10.86 19.32
N GLU A 30 -17.59 9.90 18.57
CA GLU A 30 -18.49 8.87 19.08
C GLU A 30 -17.74 7.79 19.87
N THR A 31 -18.44 7.15 20.82
CA THR A 31 -17.83 6.10 21.66
C THR A 31 -17.45 4.86 20.85
N VAL A 32 -16.23 4.38 21.04
CA VAL A 32 -15.70 3.15 20.45
C VAL A 32 -15.33 2.11 21.52
N ILE A 33 -15.36 0.83 21.14
CA ILE A 33 -14.97 -0.28 22.02
C ILE A 33 -13.57 -0.75 21.66
N LEU A 34 -12.71 -0.88 22.68
CA LEU A 34 -11.45 -1.59 22.58
C LEU A 34 -11.67 -3.10 22.43
N ARG A 35 -11.26 -3.65 21.29
CA ARG A 35 -11.20 -5.08 20.99
C ARG A 35 -9.75 -5.53 21.13
N GLN A 36 -9.50 -6.37 22.13
CA GLN A 36 -8.20 -6.95 22.43
C GLN A 36 -8.36 -8.45 22.63
N GLY A 37 -7.50 -9.23 21.98
CA GLY A 37 -7.45 -10.68 22.08
C GLY A 37 -6.10 -11.18 21.58
N THR A 38 -5.84 -12.48 21.74
CA THR A 38 -4.55 -13.09 21.39
C THR A 38 -4.36 -13.30 19.89
N VAL A 39 -5.45 -13.36 19.12
CA VAL A 39 -5.43 -13.68 17.69
C VAL A 39 -5.46 -12.43 16.80
N ARG A 40 -6.13 -11.37 17.24
CA ARG A 40 -6.35 -10.15 16.45
C ARG A 40 -5.57 -8.99 17.04
N VAL A 41 -4.98 -8.17 16.16
CA VAL A 41 -4.36 -6.91 16.57
C VAL A 41 -5.38 -6.09 17.38
N ALA A 42 -4.91 -5.51 18.49
CA ALA A 42 -5.74 -4.63 19.29
C ALA A 42 -6.25 -3.48 18.42
N HIS A 43 -7.56 -3.23 18.45
CA HIS A 43 -8.18 -2.17 17.66
C HIS A 43 -9.43 -1.64 18.35
N PHE A 44 -9.82 -0.42 17.98
CA PHE A 44 -11.10 0.16 18.33
C PHE A 44 -12.13 -0.10 17.23
N ALA A 45 -13.38 -0.33 17.65
CA ALA A 45 -14.52 -0.54 16.78
C ALA A 45 -15.72 0.29 17.26
N HIS A 46 -16.45 0.90 16.32
CA HIS A 46 -17.73 1.54 16.62
C HIS A 46 -18.77 0.50 17.08
N ARG A 47 -19.67 0.88 18.01
CA ARG A 47 -20.74 0.01 18.54
C ARG A 47 -21.87 -0.23 17.55
N SER A 48 -22.19 0.76 16.73
CA SER A 48 -23.30 0.75 15.78
C SER A 48 -22.84 1.23 14.41
N THR A 49 -23.71 1.07 13.40
CA THR A 49 -23.57 1.66 12.06
C THR A 49 -23.75 3.17 12.13
N ILE A 50 -22.75 3.86 12.66
CA ILE A 50 -22.65 5.33 12.62
C ILE A 50 -22.09 5.73 11.26
N ALA A 51 -22.62 6.79 10.68
CA ALA A 51 -22.09 7.44 9.48
C ALA A 51 -20.77 8.17 9.79
N CYS A 52 -19.72 7.40 10.05
CA CYS A 52 -18.36 7.89 10.23
C CYS A 52 -17.48 7.31 9.13
N ALA A 53 -16.67 8.16 8.48
CA ALA A 53 -15.73 7.72 7.46
C ALA A 53 -14.72 6.69 8.00
N TRP A 54 -14.47 6.69 9.31
CA TRP A 54 -13.59 5.74 9.98
C TRP A 54 -14.28 4.42 10.37
N THR A 55 -15.59 4.28 10.13
CA THR A 55 -16.34 3.02 10.30
C THR A 55 -16.08 2.04 9.17
N VAL A 56 -15.62 2.49 7.99
CA VAL A 56 -15.32 1.61 6.86
C VAL A 56 -14.34 0.54 7.32
N GLY A 57 -14.79 -0.72 7.30
CA GLY A 57 -14.07 -1.84 7.88
C GLY A 57 -12.74 -2.08 7.16
N GLU A 58 -11.63 -1.83 7.85
CA GLU A 58 -10.31 -2.23 7.40
C GLU A 58 -10.08 -3.70 7.74
N SER A 59 -9.41 -4.43 6.85
CA SER A 59 -9.07 -5.84 7.10
C SER A 59 -8.07 -5.95 8.26
N GLN A 60 -8.06 -7.09 8.93
CA GLN A 60 -7.05 -7.38 9.95
C GLN A 60 -5.62 -7.24 9.39
N ALA A 61 -5.39 -7.68 8.16
CA ALA A 61 -4.09 -7.55 7.49
C ALA A 61 -3.66 -6.09 7.31
N HIS A 62 -4.60 -5.19 6.99
CA HIS A 62 -4.30 -3.75 6.85
C HIS A 62 -3.95 -3.12 8.20
N LEU A 63 -4.73 -3.41 9.25
CA LEU A 63 -4.43 -2.95 10.61
C LEU A 63 -3.06 -3.46 11.11
N GLN A 64 -2.75 -4.73 10.85
CA GLN A 64 -1.44 -5.32 11.19
C GLN A 64 -0.30 -4.63 10.44
N ALA A 65 -0.48 -4.37 9.14
CA ALA A 65 0.54 -3.70 8.34
C ALA A 65 0.83 -2.27 8.83
N LYS A 66 -0.21 -1.50 9.18
CA LYS A 66 -0.03 -0.14 9.73
C LYS A 66 0.74 -0.16 11.04
N GLN A 67 0.35 -1.06 11.95
CA GLN A 67 1.01 -1.19 13.23
C GLN A 67 2.48 -1.59 13.04
N ALA A 68 2.76 -2.62 12.23
CA ALA A 68 4.11 -3.11 11.97
C ALA A 68 4.99 -2.04 11.30
N MET A 69 4.43 -1.29 10.34
CA MET A 69 5.13 -0.18 9.68
C MET A 69 5.44 0.96 10.65
N ALA A 70 4.48 1.37 11.49
CA ALA A 70 4.70 2.41 12.50
C ALA A 70 5.76 1.99 13.52
N ASP A 71 5.71 0.75 14.01
CA ASP A 71 6.68 0.23 14.98
C ASP A 71 8.08 0.10 14.38
N ALA A 72 8.19 -0.34 13.13
CA ALA A 72 9.45 -0.39 12.39
C ALA A 72 10.11 0.98 12.25
N LEU A 73 9.32 2.00 11.90
CA LEU A 73 9.82 3.38 11.77
C LEU A 73 10.22 3.95 13.14
N ARG A 74 9.46 3.67 14.22
CA ARG A 74 9.89 4.05 15.58
C ARG A 74 11.23 3.45 15.95
N ASN A 75 11.42 2.16 15.68
CA ASN A 75 12.68 1.47 15.95
C ASN A 75 13.85 2.05 15.14
N SER A 76 13.55 2.66 13.99
CA SER A 76 14.51 3.37 13.14
C SER A 76 14.67 4.86 13.48
N GLY A 77 14.15 5.30 14.63
CA GLY A 77 14.34 6.64 15.18
C GLY A 77 13.37 7.70 14.67
N TYR A 78 12.24 7.31 14.07
CA TYR A 78 11.19 8.25 13.68
C TYR A 78 10.18 8.44 14.82
N ASP A 79 9.66 9.66 14.96
CA ASP A 79 8.38 9.87 15.64
C ASP A 79 7.26 9.44 14.69
N ALA A 80 6.80 8.19 14.84
CA ALA A 80 5.82 7.60 13.94
C ALA A 80 4.51 7.24 14.64
N GLU A 81 3.39 7.53 13.98
CA GLU A 81 2.04 7.28 14.48
C GLU A 81 1.15 6.66 13.40
N PRO A 82 0.37 5.61 13.72
CA PRO A 82 -0.66 5.13 12.82
C PRO A 82 -1.91 6.03 12.84
N GLU A 83 -2.65 6.05 11.73
CA GLU A 83 -3.98 6.68 11.62
C GLU A 83 -4.02 8.15 12.08
N VAL A 84 -3.12 8.97 11.51
CA VAL A 84 -3.04 10.40 11.82
C VAL A 84 -3.95 11.20 10.90
N PRO A 85 -4.90 12.00 11.43
CA PRO A 85 -5.66 12.95 10.63
C PRO A 85 -4.74 14.05 10.08
N LEU A 86 -4.69 14.19 8.76
CA LEU A 86 -3.93 15.22 8.05
C LEU A 86 -4.86 15.93 7.06
N GLY A 87 -5.30 17.12 7.43
CA GLY A 87 -6.37 17.84 6.73
C GLY A 87 -7.65 17.01 6.62
N ALA A 88 -8.13 16.79 5.39
CA ALA A 88 -9.33 16.01 5.11
C ALA A 88 -9.09 14.48 5.02
N GLN A 89 -7.88 14.01 5.33
CA GLN A 89 -7.46 12.62 5.14
C GLN A 89 -7.02 11.98 6.45
N ARG A 90 -7.00 10.64 6.46
CA ARG A 90 -6.35 9.83 7.48
C ARG A 90 -5.13 9.17 6.85
N ALA A 91 -3.94 9.57 7.26
CA ALA A 91 -2.70 8.88 6.91
C ALA A 91 -2.66 7.53 7.62
N ASP A 92 -2.31 6.49 6.88
CA ASP A 92 -2.18 5.15 7.45
C ASP A 92 -1.03 5.09 8.46
N VAL A 93 0.13 5.64 8.10
CA VAL A 93 1.25 5.90 9.01
C VAL A 93 1.84 7.27 8.69
N TYR A 94 1.94 8.12 9.70
CA TYR A 94 2.75 9.34 9.72
C TYR A 94 4.10 9.02 10.36
N ALA A 95 5.17 9.63 9.87
CA ALA A 95 6.49 9.54 10.48
C ALA A 95 7.26 10.85 10.31
N GLU A 96 7.98 11.26 11.35
CA GLU A 96 8.82 12.44 11.33
C GLU A 96 10.22 12.13 11.87
N ARG A 97 11.26 12.65 11.22
CA ARG A 97 12.65 12.58 11.69
C ARG A 97 13.44 13.75 11.17
N ASP A 98 14.19 14.42 12.04
CA ASP A 98 15.03 15.57 11.70
C ASP A 98 14.27 16.71 10.96
N GLY A 99 13.00 16.93 11.33
CA GLY A 99 12.11 17.92 10.71
C GLY A 99 11.50 17.48 9.36
N GLU A 100 11.88 16.31 8.85
CA GLU A 100 11.32 15.73 7.64
C GLU A 100 10.09 14.90 7.96
N ARG A 101 9.00 15.16 7.22
CA ARG A 101 7.67 14.58 7.50
C ARG A 101 7.21 13.70 6.36
N PHE A 102 6.81 12.49 6.70
CA PHE A 102 6.49 11.42 5.76
C PHE A 102 5.10 10.84 6.02
N VAL A 103 4.50 10.34 4.95
CA VAL A 103 3.29 9.52 4.99
C VAL A 103 3.54 8.22 4.25
N VAL A 104 3.21 7.09 4.89
CA VAL A 104 3.19 5.78 4.26
C VAL A 104 1.74 5.30 4.18
N GLU A 105 1.23 5.17 2.97
CA GLU A 105 -0.09 4.62 2.66
C GLU A 105 0.02 3.12 2.36
N LEU A 106 -0.83 2.32 3.01
CA LEU A 106 -0.82 0.86 2.89
C LEU A 106 -2.10 0.42 2.18
N GLN A 107 -2.02 0.01 0.91
CA GLN A 107 -3.22 -0.30 0.12
C GLN A 107 -3.42 -1.80 -0.06
N HIS A 108 -4.54 -2.32 0.46
CA HIS A 108 -4.89 -3.74 0.35
C HIS A 108 -6.01 -4.04 -0.66
N THR A 109 -7.07 -3.23 -0.69
CA THR A 109 -8.23 -3.45 -1.55
C THR A 109 -8.15 -2.58 -2.81
N PRO A 110 -8.95 -2.85 -3.86
CA PRO A 110 -9.04 -1.94 -5.00
C PRO A 110 -9.44 -0.53 -4.58
N ILE A 111 -8.75 0.46 -5.15
CA ILE A 111 -9.03 1.89 -4.99
C ILE A 111 -8.94 2.55 -6.36
N ASP A 112 -9.79 3.53 -6.62
CA ASP A 112 -9.75 4.31 -7.85
C ASP A 112 -8.42 5.09 -7.94
N PRO A 113 -7.65 4.98 -9.04
CA PRO A 113 -6.43 5.77 -9.23
C PRO A 113 -6.61 7.28 -9.02
N ARG A 114 -7.79 7.84 -9.30
CA ARG A 114 -8.11 9.25 -9.05
C ARG A 114 -8.15 9.58 -7.55
N GLU A 115 -8.62 8.63 -6.73
CA GLU A 115 -8.60 8.80 -5.29
C GLU A 115 -7.17 8.73 -4.74
N ILE A 116 -6.32 7.82 -5.26
CA ILE A 116 -4.90 7.77 -4.90
C ILE A 116 -4.22 9.11 -5.22
N GLU A 117 -4.48 9.65 -6.41
CA GLU A 117 -3.97 10.94 -6.84
C GLU A 117 -4.42 12.06 -5.90
N ARG A 118 -5.73 12.15 -5.62
CA ARG A 118 -6.31 13.16 -4.72
C ARG A 118 -5.66 13.08 -3.34
N ARG A 119 -5.51 11.87 -2.80
CA ARG A 119 -4.89 11.63 -1.50
C ARG A 119 -3.43 12.06 -1.48
N THR A 120 -2.67 11.63 -2.49
CA THR A 120 -1.25 11.99 -2.63
C THR A 120 -1.06 13.50 -2.74
N ARG A 121 -1.86 14.17 -3.57
CA ARG A 121 -1.80 15.62 -3.74
C ARG A 121 -2.06 16.36 -2.43
N GLY A 122 -3.09 15.93 -1.68
CA GLY A 122 -3.40 16.54 -0.38
C GLY A 122 -2.24 16.46 0.62
N TYR A 123 -1.44 15.38 0.63
CA TYR A 123 -0.25 15.30 1.47
C TYR A 123 0.91 16.16 0.94
N VAL A 124 1.14 16.09 -0.37
CA VAL A 124 2.19 16.87 -1.04
C VAL A 124 2.00 18.36 -0.84
N ASP A 125 0.77 18.86 -0.93
CA ASP A 125 0.42 20.28 -0.74
C ASP A 125 0.67 20.74 0.71
N MET A 126 0.72 19.82 1.67
CA MET A 126 1.10 20.08 3.07
C MET A 126 2.63 20.01 3.30
N GLY A 127 3.41 19.76 2.24
CA GLY A 127 4.86 19.60 2.31
C GLY A 127 5.30 18.23 2.85
N LEU A 128 4.48 17.19 2.71
CA LEU A 128 4.79 15.83 3.15
C LEU A 128 5.40 14.99 2.02
N HIS A 129 6.27 14.06 2.38
CA HIS A 129 6.82 13.04 1.48
C HIS A 129 5.98 11.77 1.53
N VAL A 130 5.44 11.32 0.39
CA VAL A 130 4.48 10.21 0.34
C VAL A 130 5.09 8.93 -0.23
N ALA A 131 4.89 7.80 0.45
CA ALA A 131 5.09 6.45 -0.08
C ALA A 131 3.76 5.69 -0.15
N TRP A 132 3.55 4.95 -1.23
CA TRP A 132 2.46 3.98 -1.34
C TRP A 132 3.01 2.56 -1.36
N VAL A 133 2.47 1.70 -0.52
CA VAL A 133 2.89 0.31 -0.35
C VAL A 133 1.67 -0.59 -0.53
N SER A 134 1.74 -1.51 -1.49
CA SER A 134 0.69 -2.50 -1.74
C SER A 134 0.76 -3.62 -0.70
N LEU A 135 -0.36 -4.17 -0.25
CA LEU A 135 -0.35 -5.39 0.55
C LEU A 135 -0.41 -6.62 -0.36
N VAL A 136 0.48 -7.58 -0.11
CA VAL A 136 0.44 -8.89 -0.76
C VAL A 136 -0.77 -9.68 -0.25
N ASP A 137 -1.66 -10.09 -1.16
CA ASP A 137 -2.77 -10.98 -0.86
C ASP A 137 -2.21 -12.38 -0.54
N ILE A 138 -2.68 -13.02 0.55
CA ILE A 138 -2.02 -14.13 1.26
C ILE A 138 -2.18 -15.48 0.52
N ASP A 139 -1.90 -15.53 -0.78
CA ASP A 139 -1.81 -16.78 -1.54
C ASP A 139 -0.46 -16.98 -2.27
N TYR A 140 0.53 -16.12 -2.03
CA TYR A 140 1.84 -16.22 -2.65
C TYR A 140 2.93 -16.63 -1.65
N ARG A 141 2.86 -17.89 -1.23
CA ARG A 141 3.97 -18.63 -0.57
C ARG A 141 5.28 -18.63 -1.39
N CYS A 142 5.28 -18.08 -2.61
CA CYS A 142 6.44 -17.96 -3.50
C CYS A 142 7.44 -16.87 -3.09
N PHE A 143 7.04 -15.86 -2.31
CA PHE A 143 7.99 -14.85 -1.81
C PHE A 143 8.80 -15.33 -0.61
N LEU A 144 8.51 -16.51 -0.06
CA LEU A 144 9.12 -17.02 1.19
C LEU A 144 10.63 -17.28 1.09
N ARG A 145 11.21 -17.19 -0.09
CA ARG A 145 12.66 -17.18 -0.29
C ARG A 145 12.98 -16.11 -1.32
N PRO A 146 13.54 -14.96 -0.91
CA PRO A 146 14.38 -14.19 -1.82
C PRO A 146 15.47 -15.17 -2.28
N SER A 147 15.31 -15.79 -3.46
CA SER A 147 16.48 -16.29 -4.17
C SER A 147 17.24 -15.05 -4.62
N ASP A 148 18.58 -15.11 -4.62
CA ASP A 148 19.43 -14.04 -5.17
C ASP A 148 19.11 -13.73 -6.65
N ILE A 149 18.28 -14.58 -7.27
CA ILE A 149 17.74 -14.43 -8.62
C ILE A 149 16.23 -14.14 -8.54
N PRO A 150 15.75 -13.00 -9.07
CA PRO A 150 14.33 -12.72 -9.21
C PRO A 150 13.67 -13.70 -10.19
N ILE A 151 12.81 -14.61 -9.70
CA ILE A 151 12.01 -15.50 -10.57
C ILE A 151 10.78 -14.72 -11.05
N PRO A 152 10.57 -14.54 -12.37
CA PRO A 152 9.38 -13.88 -12.89
C PRO A 152 8.13 -14.65 -12.50
N MET A 153 7.20 -13.98 -11.84
CA MET A 153 5.89 -14.55 -11.53
C MET A 153 4.84 -13.94 -12.45
N ARG A 154 4.01 -14.79 -13.08
CA ARG A 154 2.81 -14.34 -13.79
C ARG A 154 1.84 -13.70 -12.80
N TYR A 155 1.82 -12.38 -12.81
CA TYR A 155 1.06 -11.55 -11.88
C TYR A 155 -0.04 -10.79 -12.61
N SER A 156 -1.12 -10.46 -11.93
CA SER A 156 -2.22 -9.64 -12.48
C SER A 156 -2.29 -8.33 -11.70
N PRO A 157 -1.48 -7.31 -12.05
CA PRO A 157 -1.41 -6.07 -11.30
C PRO A 157 -2.77 -5.37 -11.22
N ARG A 158 -3.15 -4.95 -10.02
CA ARG A 158 -4.33 -4.13 -9.78
C ARG A 158 -4.09 -2.73 -10.35
N PRO A 159 -5.15 -1.99 -10.74
CA PRO A 159 -5.00 -0.65 -11.32
C PRO A 159 -4.16 0.29 -10.44
N PHE A 160 -4.36 0.25 -9.13
CA PHE A 160 -3.59 1.06 -8.18
C PHE A 160 -2.10 0.69 -8.14
N GLU A 161 -1.74 -0.57 -8.35
CA GLU A 161 -0.34 -1.01 -8.33
C GLU A 161 0.43 -0.50 -9.55
N ARG A 162 -0.24 -0.39 -10.70
CA ARG A 162 0.33 0.30 -11.87
C ARG A 162 0.50 1.79 -11.64
N TRP A 163 -0.40 2.41 -10.87
CA TRP A 163 -0.22 3.80 -10.45
C TRP A 163 0.99 3.93 -9.51
N ILE A 164 1.10 3.05 -8.50
CA ILE A 164 2.24 3.00 -7.58
C ILE A 164 3.55 2.80 -8.35
N GLU A 165 3.58 1.90 -9.34
CA GLU A 165 4.75 1.66 -10.19
C GLU A 165 5.31 2.97 -10.77
N VAL A 166 4.46 3.76 -11.41
CA VAL A 166 4.88 5.03 -12.04
C VAL A 166 5.22 6.08 -10.99
N PHE A 167 4.45 6.15 -9.90
CA PHE A 167 4.68 7.09 -8.81
C PHE A 167 6.04 6.84 -8.12
N SER A 168 6.37 5.58 -7.85
CA SER A 168 7.57 5.12 -7.17
C SER A 168 8.72 4.77 -8.14
N PHE A 169 8.81 5.47 -9.27
CA PHE A 169 9.92 5.39 -10.23
C PHE A 169 10.22 3.97 -10.78
N GLY A 170 9.16 3.23 -11.11
CA GLY A 170 9.24 1.89 -11.70
C GLY A 170 9.22 0.76 -10.67
N GLN A 171 9.04 1.07 -9.39
CA GLN A 171 8.95 0.08 -8.31
C GLN A 171 7.53 -0.02 -7.77
N VAL A 172 7.14 -1.22 -7.35
CA VAL A 172 5.89 -1.49 -6.62
C VAL A 172 6.30 -2.02 -5.25
N PRO A 173 6.43 -1.16 -4.22
CA PRO A 173 6.68 -1.62 -2.86
C PRO A 173 5.50 -2.49 -2.39
N MET A 174 5.77 -3.71 -1.93
CA MET A 174 4.74 -4.65 -1.48
C MET A 174 5.03 -5.15 -0.07
N PHE A 175 4.18 -4.80 0.89
CA PHE A 175 4.26 -5.29 2.26
C PHE A 175 3.89 -6.77 2.33
N ASN A 176 4.79 -7.57 2.89
CA ASN A 176 4.58 -9.00 3.12
C ASN A 176 4.58 -9.28 4.64
N PRO A 177 3.39 -9.52 5.25
CA PRO A 177 3.30 -9.77 6.68
C PRO A 177 3.96 -11.08 7.12
N LEU A 178 4.12 -12.06 6.23
CA LEU A 178 4.74 -13.36 6.56
C LEU A 178 6.26 -13.26 6.64
N LEU A 179 6.87 -12.42 5.80
CA LEU A 179 8.32 -12.19 5.80
C LEU A 179 8.74 -11.13 6.83
N GLY A 180 7.84 -10.21 7.19
CA GLY A 180 8.15 -9.10 8.09
C GLY A 180 8.92 -7.99 7.37
N GLY A 181 8.52 -7.62 6.16
CA GLY A 181 9.22 -6.62 5.36
C GLY A 181 8.48 -6.18 4.11
N VAL A 182 9.15 -5.34 3.32
CA VAL A 182 8.65 -4.80 2.06
C VAL A 182 9.46 -5.35 0.90
N LEU A 183 8.80 -5.98 -0.06
CA LEU A 183 9.37 -6.41 -1.32
C LEU A 183 9.39 -5.24 -2.30
N CYS A 184 10.53 -4.96 -2.91
CA CYS A 184 10.65 -3.99 -4.00
C CYS A 184 10.28 -4.69 -5.32
N GLY A 185 8.99 -4.68 -5.65
CA GLY A 185 8.48 -5.29 -6.87
C GLY A 185 8.79 -4.48 -8.12
N LYS A 186 8.91 -5.14 -9.28
CA LYS A 186 8.97 -4.51 -10.60
C LYS A 186 8.15 -5.29 -11.61
N LEU A 187 7.34 -4.57 -12.38
CA LEU A 187 6.48 -5.17 -13.38
C LEU A 187 7.16 -5.11 -14.76
N ARG A 188 7.09 -6.21 -15.51
CA ARG A 188 7.49 -6.25 -16.92
C ARG A 188 6.37 -6.82 -17.78
N ALA A 189 6.40 -6.50 -19.07
CA ALA A 189 5.39 -6.97 -20.01
C ALA A 189 5.43 -8.50 -20.15
N TYR A 190 4.36 -9.18 -19.73
CA TYR A 190 4.19 -10.62 -19.93
C TYR A 190 3.88 -10.89 -21.41
N ARG A 191 4.69 -11.71 -22.07
CA ARG A 191 4.48 -12.12 -23.47
C ARG A 191 3.72 -13.45 -23.52
N THR A 192 2.74 -13.54 -24.42
CA THR A 192 1.98 -14.77 -24.67
C THR A 192 1.99 -15.08 -26.15
N SER A 193 2.20 -16.35 -26.47
CA SER A 193 2.04 -16.85 -27.84
C SER A 193 0.56 -16.96 -28.19
N VAL A 194 0.20 -16.48 -29.38
CA VAL A 194 -1.12 -16.66 -29.98
C VAL A 194 -1.03 -17.85 -30.94
N PRO A 195 -1.73 -18.97 -30.68
CA PRO A 195 -1.64 -20.15 -31.55
C PRO A 195 -2.16 -19.83 -32.96
N VAL A 196 -1.61 -20.49 -33.96
CA VAL A 196 -2.13 -20.45 -35.33
C VAL A 196 -3.51 -21.12 -35.34
N SER A 197 -4.48 -20.46 -35.95
CA SER A 197 -5.82 -20.96 -36.20
C SER A 197 -6.05 -20.94 -37.71
N GLU A 198 -6.47 -22.07 -38.26
CA GLU A 198 -6.71 -22.24 -39.70
C GLU A 198 -8.18 -22.60 -39.92
N TRP A 199 -8.81 -22.00 -40.94
CA TRP A 199 -10.20 -22.31 -41.30
C TRP A 199 -10.43 -22.18 -42.79
N THR A 200 -11.47 -22.85 -43.28
CA THR A 200 -11.89 -22.79 -44.70
C THR A 200 -13.18 -22.01 -44.83
N GLU A 201 -13.21 -21.01 -45.71
CA GLU A 201 -14.41 -20.20 -45.99
C GLU A 201 -15.41 -20.96 -46.89
N ARG A 202 -16.68 -20.51 -46.90
CA ARG A 202 -17.66 -20.98 -47.91
C ARG A 202 -17.17 -20.56 -49.30
N GLY A 203 -16.60 -21.51 -50.02
CA GLY A 203 -15.91 -21.28 -51.30
C GLY A 203 -14.56 -22.01 -51.41
N GLY A 204 -14.08 -22.67 -50.35
CA GLY A 204 -12.86 -23.48 -50.37
C GLY A 204 -11.57 -22.70 -50.13
N ALA A 205 -11.65 -21.38 -49.94
CA ALA A 205 -10.50 -20.55 -49.60
C ALA A 205 -10.01 -20.86 -48.17
N GLN A 206 -8.73 -21.21 -48.05
CA GLN A 206 -8.07 -21.42 -46.76
C GLN A 206 -7.61 -20.08 -46.17
N ARG A 207 -7.81 -19.90 -44.87
CA ARG A 207 -7.35 -18.75 -44.09
C ARG A 207 -6.58 -19.23 -42.87
N SER A 208 -5.60 -18.44 -42.45
CA SER A 208 -4.92 -18.62 -41.18
C SER A 208 -4.76 -17.28 -40.45
N ALA A 209 -4.78 -17.31 -39.13
CA ALA A 209 -4.47 -16.19 -38.25
C ALA A 209 -3.77 -16.68 -36.98
N GLY A 210 -2.95 -15.82 -36.35
CA GLY A 210 -2.16 -16.20 -35.18
C GLY A 210 -0.69 -16.47 -35.52
N GLY A 211 0.03 -17.20 -34.67
CA GLY A 211 1.45 -17.51 -34.85
C GLY A 211 2.42 -16.40 -34.42
N TYR A 212 1.97 -15.48 -33.56
CA TYR A 212 2.79 -14.35 -33.08
C TYR A 212 2.71 -14.19 -31.57
N GLU A 213 3.69 -13.50 -31.00
CA GLU A 213 3.67 -13.11 -29.59
C GLU A 213 3.01 -11.75 -29.39
N LYS A 214 2.23 -11.62 -28.31
CA LYS A 214 1.68 -10.33 -27.89
C LYS A 214 1.90 -10.10 -26.40
N SER A 215 1.97 -8.84 -26.00
CA SER A 215 1.94 -8.48 -24.58
C SER A 215 0.54 -8.68 -24.01
N SER A 216 0.45 -9.28 -22.83
CA SER A 216 -0.80 -9.40 -22.10
C SER A 216 -1.25 -8.04 -21.57
N ARG A 217 -2.54 -7.73 -21.72
CA ARG A 217 -3.15 -6.56 -21.05
C ARG A 217 -3.46 -6.84 -19.58
N ARG A 218 -3.66 -8.11 -19.22
CA ARG A 218 -4.04 -8.55 -17.88
C ARG A 218 -2.82 -8.90 -17.03
N TYR A 219 -1.88 -9.64 -17.60
CA TYR A 219 -0.74 -10.19 -16.86
C TYR A 219 0.53 -9.39 -17.08
N ALA A 220 1.39 -9.41 -16.07
CA ALA A 220 2.75 -8.89 -16.07
C ALA A 220 3.68 -9.92 -15.40
N ASP A 221 4.96 -9.89 -15.72
CA ASP A 221 5.97 -10.58 -14.93
C ASP A 221 6.34 -9.68 -13.75
N LEU A 222 6.09 -10.16 -12.52
CA LEU A 222 6.51 -9.49 -11.29
C LEU A 222 7.85 -10.07 -10.84
N PHE A 223 8.83 -9.18 -10.67
CA PHE A 223 10.15 -9.48 -10.13
C PHE A 223 10.31 -8.82 -8.77
N CYS A 224 11.01 -9.47 -7.84
CA CYS A 224 11.46 -8.86 -6.60
C CYS A 224 12.90 -8.39 -6.79
N GLU A 225 13.15 -7.09 -6.89
CA GLU A 225 14.51 -6.54 -7.06
C GLU A 225 15.27 -6.46 -5.73
N ALA A 226 14.57 -6.29 -4.62
CA ALA A 226 15.15 -6.23 -3.29
C ALA A 226 14.11 -6.58 -2.23
N TYR A 227 14.58 -7.00 -1.05
CA TYR A 227 13.77 -7.15 0.15
C TYR A 227 14.25 -6.16 1.20
N LEU A 228 13.32 -5.41 1.80
CA LEU A 228 13.57 -4.45 2.86
C LEU A 228 12.99 -4.99 4.17
N PRO A 229 13.82 -5.57 5.06
CA PRO A 229 13.36 -6.00 6.38
C PRO A 229 12.82 -4.82 7.18
N LEU A 230 11.70 -5.01 7.89
CA LEU A 230 11.11 -3.95 8.72
C LEU A 230 12.08 -3.42 9.79
N GLU A 231 12.88 -4.30 10.38
CA GLU A 231 13.85 -3.96 11.43
C GLU A 231 14.89 -2.90 11.03
N CYS A 232 15.18 -2.78 9.73
CA CYS A 232 16.15 -1.82 9.21
C CYS A 232 15.50 -0.74 8.34
N LEU A 233 14.17 -0.69 8.28
CA LEU A 233 13.44 0.14 7.33
C LEU A 233 13.64 1.64 7.58
N GLN A 234 13.99 2.38 6.54
CA GLN A 234 14.07 3.84 6.56
C GLN A 234 13.24 4.47 5.45
N LEU A 235 13.00 5.77 5.60
CA LEU A 235 12.40 6.63 4.59
C LEU A 235 13.44 7.64 4.11
N GLU A 236 13.63 7.71 2.80
CA GLU A 236 14.45 8.71 2.15
C GLU A 236 13.59 9.67 1.34
N ARG A 237 13.96 10.95 1.38
CA ARG A 237 13.32 11.96 0.55
C ARG A 237 13.60 11.67 -0.92
N SER A 238 12.55 11.78 -1.71
CA SER A 238 12.62 11.84 -3.16
C SER A 238 11.69 12.94 -3.67
N TRP A 239 11.87 13.32 -4.92
CA TRP A 239 11.14 14.43 -5.50
C TRP A 239 10.73 14.13 -6.94
N ARG A 240 9.51 14.56 -7.30
CA ARG A 240 9.06 14.63 -8.68
C ARG A 240 8.95 16.09 -9.08
N SER A 241 9.77 16.51 -10.03
CA SER A 241 9.90 17.91 -10.45
C SER A 241 8.74 18.41 -11.32
N VAL A 242 8.04 17.51 -12.01
CA VAL A 242 6.95 17.83 -12.94
C VAL A 242 5.73 16.95 -12.70
N GLU A 243 4.52 17.50 -12.86
CA GLU A 243 3.31 16.68 -12.91
C GLU A 243 3.40 15.80 -14.16
N LEU A 244 3.21 14.49 -13.98
CA LEU A 244 3.27 13.51 -15.06
C LEU A 244 1.86 13.03 -15.38
N ARG A 245 1.56 12.83 -16.67
CA ARG A 245 0.32 12.20 -17.13
C ARG A 245 0.64 11.02 -18.05
N VAL A 246 0.23 9.83 -17.66
CA VAL A 246 0.48 8.58 -18.41
C VAL A 246 -0.78 7.72 -18.38
N GLY A 247 -1.24 7.29 -19.55
CA GLY A 247 -2.37 6.34 -19.66
C GLY A 247 -3.67 6.84 -19.01
N GLY A 248 -3.93 8.15 -19.04
CA GLY A 248 -5.10 8.76 -18.40
C GLY A 248 -5.01 8.91 -16.87
N MET A 249 -3.88 8.54 -16.26
CA MET A 249 -3.57 8.77 -14.85
C MET A 249 -2.69 10.02 -14.71
N SER A 250 -2.80 10.70 -13.57
CA SER A 250 -1.98 11.86 -13.20
C SER A 250 -1.19 11.59 -11.92
N PHE A 251 0.02 12.13 -11.88
CA PHE A 251 0.99 11.95 -10.81
C PHE A 251 1.49 13.33 -10.38
N PRO A 252 1.16 13.78 -9.15
CA PRO A 252 1.44 15.14 -8.72
C PRO A 252 2.95 15.40 -8.63
N ARG A 253 3.36 16.62 -9.02
CA ARG A 253 4.67 17.17 -8.67
C ARG A 253 4.76 17.28 -7.15
N GLY A 254 5.87 16.88 -6.54
CA GLY A 254 6.05 17.03 -5.10
C GLY A 254 6.97 16.02 -4.44
N GLY A 255 6.85 15.96 -3.10
CA GLY A 255 7.63 15.10 -2.24
C GLY A 255 7.17 13.64 -2.28
N LEU A 256 8.11 12.73 -2.50
CA LEU A 256 7.93 11.29 -2.38
C LEU A 256 8.81 10.77 -1.26
N ALA A 257 8.41 9.65 -0.69
CA ALA A 257 9.22 8.88 0.24
C ALA A 257 9.65 7.59 -0.47
N LYS A 258 10.95 7.29 -0.42
CA LYS A 258 11.50 5.99 -0.83
C LYS A 258 11.69 5.14 0.41
N LEU A 259 11.24 3.89 0.35
CA LEU A 259 11.56 2.92 1.39
C LEU A 259 12.96 2.38 1.11
N THR A 260 13.83 2.46 2.11
CA THR A 260 15.21 1.96 2.04
C THR A 260 15.54 1.18 3.31
N VAL A 261 16.77 0.68 3.42
CA VAL A 261 17.28 0.03 4.63
C VAL A 261 18.52 0.76 5.11
N ARG A 262 18.70 0.82 6.44
CA ARG A 262 19.95 1.26 7.05
C ARG A 262 21.09 0.38 6.54
N ARG A 263 22.13 1.00 5.98
CA ARG A 263 23.39 0.33 5.65
C ARG A 263 24.22 0.09 6.90
#